data_AF-A0A4P1JZ07-F1
#
_entry.id   AF-A0A4P1JZ07-F1
#
_cell.length_a   1.000
_cell.length_b   1.000
_cell.length_c   1.000
_cell.angle_alpha   90.00
_cell.angle_beta   90.00
_cell.angle_gamma   90.00
#
_symmetry.space_group_name_H-M   'P 1'
#
loop_
_entity.id
_entity.type
_entity.pdbx_description
1 polymer ?
#
loop_
_entity_poly.entity_id
_entity_poly.type
_entity_poly.pdbx_seq_one_letter_code
_entity_poly.pdbx_strand_id
1 'polypeptide(L)'
;MSERGFEVAPGEELILRRVVSADGRSRAYVNDQPAGVTALREIGALLVEVHGQHETVGLLDWKTHRALLDNYGGLQPQLAGVAGAAERLKAAQAHLDDLEASAAEAAAKAEEIAQNLADLDALDPKAGRRDGACG
;
A
#
# COMPACT_ATOMS: atom_id res chain seq x y z
N MET A 1 40.90 -17.03 6.12
CA MET A 1 40.20 -16.57 7.33
C MET A 1 41.14 -16.03 8.42
N SER A 2 42.42 -15.75 8.13
CA SER A 2 43.36 -15.23 9.14
C SER A 2 43.46 -13.69 9.18
N GLU A 3 42.83 -12.97 8.25
CA GLU A 3 42.97 -11.50 8.16
C GLU A 3 42.08 -10.70 9.13
N ARG A 4 41.24 -11.36 9.95
CA ARG A 4 40.26 -10.65 10.80
C ARG A 4 40.29 -11.01 12.28
N GLY A 5 41.32 -11.71 12.75
CA GLY A 5 41.52 -12.03 14.17
C GLY A 5 40.57 -13.10 14.74
N PHE A 6 39.87 -13.85 13.87
CA PHE A 6 39.08 -15.01 14.25
C PHE A 6 39.88 -16.26 13.90
N GLU A 7 40.49 -16.91 14.89
CA GLU A 7 41.05 -18.25 14.73
C GLU A 7 39.90 -19.25 14.79
N VAL A 8 39.63 -19.91 13.66
CA VAL A 8 38.75 -21.07 13.59
C VAL A 8 39.57 -22.17 12.95
N ALA A 9 39.80 -23.25 13.70
CA ALA A 9 40.55 -24.38 13.17
C ALA A 9 39.71 -25.15 12.13
N PRO A 10 40.32 -25.74 11.09
CA PRO A 10 39.58 -26.59 10.15
C PRO A 10 38.89 -27.74 10.88
N GLY A 11 37.56 -27.80 10.83
CA GLY A 11 36.73 -28.81 11.52
C GLY A 11 36.13 -28.37 12.85
N GLU A 12 36.38 -27.15 13.30
CA GLU A 12 35.75 -26.56 14.49
C GLU A 12 34.35 -25.99 14.16
N GLU A 13 33.43 -26.06 15.12
CA GLU A 13 32.07 -25.55 14.94
C GLU A 13 32.05 -24.02 14.90
N LEU A 14 31.41 -23.46 13.87
CA LEU A 14 31.33 -22.01 13.68
C LEU A 14 29.98 -21.48 14.15
N ILE A 15 29.99 -20.70 15.22
CA ILE A 15 28.78 -20.15 15.85
C ILE A 15 28.65 -18.65 15.51
N LEU A 16 27.58 -18.30 14.81
CA LEU A 16 27.23 -16.94 14.42
C LEU A 16 26.00 -16.46 15.22
N ARG A 17 26.10 -15.35 15.96
CA ARG A 17 25.01 -14.86 16.83
C ARG A 17 24.72 -13.37 16.65
N ARG A 18 23.45 -13.00 16.45
CA ARG A 18 22.97 -11.61 16.39
C ARG A 18 21.94 -11.34 17.49
N VAL A 19 22.14 -10.28 18.27
CA VAL A 19 21.25 -9.85 19.35
C VAL A 19 20.66 -8.49 19.00
N VAL A 20 19.32 -8.41 18.94
CA VAL A 20 18.60 -7.16 18.65
C VAL A 20 17.85 -6.74 19.92
N SER A 21 18.22 -5.60 20.47
CA SER A 21 17.59 -5.01 21.64
C SER A 21 16.29 -4.29 21.27
N ALA A 22 15.36 -4.16 22.21
CA ALA A 22 14.06 -3.52 22.00
C ALA A 22 14.16 -2.02 21.65
N ASP A 23 15.32 -1.40 21.90
CA ASP A 23 15.69 -0.03 21.54
C ASP A 23 16.30 0.07 20.11
N GLY A 24 16.30 -1.02 19.34
CA GLY A 24 16.81 -1.08 17.98
C GLY A 24 18.32 -1.26 17.85
N ARG A 25 19.07 -1.34 18.96
CA ARG A 25 20.51 -1.61 18.91
C ARG A 25 20.76 -3.08 18.58
N SER A 26 21.66 -3.33 17.63
CA SER A 26 22.04 -4.68 17.19
C SER A 26 23.51 -4.95 17.53
N ARG A 27 23.81 -6.12 18.09
CA ARG A 27 25.18 -6.61 18.33
C ARG A 27 25.39 -7.95 17.63
N ALA A 28 26.59 -8.21 17.12
CA ALA A 28 26.94 -9.46 16.45
C ALA A 28 28.15 -10.11 17.13
N TYR A 29 28.23 -11.44 17.06
CA TYR A 29 29.28 -12.26 17.65
C TYR A 29 29.65 -13.42 16.72
N VAL A 30 30.93 -13.79 16.72
CA VAL A 30 31.48 -14.98 16.05
C VAL A 30 32.27 -15.75 17.10
N ASN A 31 31.90 -16.99 17.41
CA ASN A 31 32.51 -17.81 18.48
C ASN A 31 32.69 -17.02 19.79
N ASP A 32 31.61 -16.36 20.23
CA ASP A 32 31.51 -15.49 21.41
C ASP A 32 32.41 -14.24 21.44
N GLN A 33 33.16 -13.97 20.38
CA GLN A 33 33.89 -12.72 20.20
C GLN A 33 33.01 -11.66 19.55
N PRO A 34 33.02 -10.40 20.03
CA PRO A 34 32.25 -9.32 19.42
C PRO A 34 32.72 -9.04 17.99
N ALA A 35 31.76 -8.95 17.07
CA ALA A 35 32.00 -8.74 15.65
C ALA A 35 31.08 -7.66 15.06
N GLY A 36 31.51 -7.07 13.93
CA GLY A 36 30.69 -6.14 13.16
C GLY A 36 29.64 -6.85 12.31
N VAL A 37 28.50 -6.20 12.07
CA VAL A 37 27.40 -6.74 11.24
C VAL A 37 27.86 -7.03 9.80
N THR A 38 28.81 -6.24 9.27
CA THR A 38 29.40 -6.46 7.94
C THR A 38 30.18 -7.77 7.85
N ALA A 39 30.96 -8.11 8.88
CA ALA A 39 31.71 -9.37 8.92
C ALA A 39 30.76 -10.58 8.97
N LEU A 40 29.65 -10.46 9.71
CA LEU A 40 28.61 -11.48 9.77
C LEU A 40 27.96 -11.73 8.38
N ARG A 41 27.69 -10.67 7.60
CA ARG A 41 27.11 -10.77 6.25
C ARG A 41 28.03 -11.52 5.29
N GLU A 42 29.30 -11.13 5.25
CA GLU A 42 30.27 -11.70 4.31
C GLU A 42 30.54 -13.17 4.61
N ILE A 43 30.60 -13.55 5.88
CA ILE A 43 30.73 -14.96 6.30
C ILE A 43 29.46 -15.75 5.96
N GLY A 44 28.27 -15.17 6.18
CA GLY A 44 26.98 -15.79 5.86
C GLY A 44 26.81 -16.09 4.36
N ALA A 45 27.24 -15.18 3.49
CA ALA A 45 27.16 -15.35 2.04
C ALA A 45 28.07 -16.49 1.50
N LEU A 46 29.11 -16.88 2.24
CA LEU A 46 30.06 -17.93 1.85
C LEU A 46 29.68 -19.33 2.38
N LEU A 47 28.88 -19.38 3.45
CA LEU A 47 28.54 -20.63 4.15
C LEU A 47 27.10 -21.07 3.92
N VAL A 48 26.26 -20.17 3.40
CA VAL A 48 24.82 -20.37 3.21
C VAL A 48 24.45 -19.89 1.80
N GLU A 49 24.47 -20.78 0.80
CA GLU A 49 23.56 -20.63 -0.34
C GLU A 49 22.17 -21.01 0.21
N VAL A 50 21.27 -20.03 0.32
CA VAL A 50 20.09 -20.01 1.22
C VAL A 50 19.29 -21.32 1.26
N HIS A 51 19.77 -22.26 2.07
CA HIS A 51 18.95 -23.23 2.77
C HIS A 51 18.54 -22.61 4.10
N GLY A 52 17.58 -21.69 4.03
CA GLY A 52 16.78 -21.24 5.16
C GLY A 52 17.45 -20.28 6.14
N GLN A 53 16.88 -19.08 6.23
CA GLN A 53 17.05 -18.11 7.31
C GLN A 53 18.41 -17.39 7.37
N HIS A 54 18.53 -16.47 6.40
CA HIS A 54 18.84 -15.05 6.63
C HIS A 54 20.17 -14.50 6.06
N GLU A 55 20.13 -14.10 4.79
CA GLU A 55 21.10 -13.21 4.17
C GLU A 55 20.90 -11.76 4.67
N THR A 56 21.68 -11.40 5.68
CA THR A 56 21.50 -10.14 6.41
C THR A 56 22.10 -8.97 5.65
N VAL A 57 21.38 -8.41 4.67
CA VAL A 57 21.32 -6.95 4.46
C VAL A 57 19.91 -6.45 4.14
N GLY A 58 18.99 -7.32 3.73
CA GLY A 58 17.55 -7.00 3.52
C GLY A 58 16.61 -7.54 4.61
N LEU A 59 17.15 -8.01 5.72
CA LEU A 59 16.53 -8.98 6.63
C LEU A 59 15.41 -8.50 7.57
N LEU A 60 15.09 -7.20 7.55
CA LEU A 60 14.19 -6.57 8.53
C LEU A 60 13.19 -5.60 7.88
N ASP A 61 13.09 -5.61 6.55
CA ASP A 61 11.97 -4.95 5.87
C ASP A 61 10.92 -6.01 5.51
N TRP A 62 9.83 -6.00 6.27
CA TRP A 62 8.73 -6.96 6.11
C TRP A 62 8.12 -6.94 4.70
N LYS A 63 8.22 -5.81 3.98
CA LYS A 63 7.75 -5.68 2.60
C LYS A 63 8.56 -6.56 1.65
N THR A 64 9.87 -6.59 1.85
CA THR A 64 10.81 -7.37 1.03
C THR A 64 10.69 -8.86 1.34
N HIS A 65 10.46 -9.23 2.61
CA HIS A 65 10.23 -10.62 3.01
C HIS A 65 8.90 -11.17 2.45
N ARG A 66 7.84 -10.36 2.42
CA ARG A 66 6.55 -10.80 1.86
C ARG A 66 6.66 -11.16 0.38
N ALA A 67 7.34 -10.33 -0.41
CA ALA A 67 7.56 -10.61 -1.83
C ALA A 67 8.36 -11.90 -2.07
N LEU A 68 9.36 -12.18 -1.21
CA LEU A 68 10.14 -13.43 -1.26
C LEU A 68 9.28 -14.66 -0.93
N LEU A 69 8.41 -14.57 0.08
CA LEU A 69 7.48 -15.65 0.45
C LEU A 69 6.42 -15.90 -0.63
N ASP A 70 5.85 -14.82 -1.18
CA ASP A 70 4.87 -14.91 -2.26
C ASP A 70 5.49 -15.54 -3.52
N ASN A 71 6.75 -15.24 -3.82
CA ASN A 71 7.46 -15.86 -4.94
C ASN A 71 7.77 -17.34 -4.67
N TYR A 72 8.23 -17.68 -3.47
CA TYR A 72 8.48 -19.07 -3.07
C TYR A 72 7.19 -19.93 -3.12
N GLY A 73 6.06 -19.36 -2.69
CA GLY A 73 4.75 -20.03 -2.76
C GLY A 73 4.08 -20.00 -4.13
N GLY A 74 4.69 -19.40 -5.15
CA GLY A 74 4.09 -19.26 -6.48
C GLY A 74 2.80 -18.42 -6.50
N LEU A 75 2.67 -17.46 -5.57
CA LEU A 75 1.44 -16.71 -5.31
C LEU A 75 1.21 -15.51 -6.25
N GLN A 76 2.03 -15.35 -7.28
CA GLN A 76 1.92 -14.25 -8.24
C GLN A 76 0.53 -14.14 -8.91
N PRO A 77 -0.14 -15.25 -9.30
CA PRO A 77 -1.48 -15.18 -9.84
C PRO A 77 -2.52 -14.66 -8.82
N GLN A 78 -2.43 -15.08 -7.55
CA GLN A 78 -3.31 -14.62 -6.49
C GLN A 78 -3.08 -13.14 -6.18
N LEU A 79 -1.81 -12.69 -6.11
CA LEU A 79 -1.46 -11.29 -5.94
C LEU A 79 -2.03 -10.42 -7.06
N ALA A 80 -1.88 -10.84 -8.32
CA ALA A 80 -2.45 -10.15 -9.47
C ALA A 80 -3.99 -10.10 -9.40
N GLY A 81 -4.62 -11.20 -8.96
CA GLY A 81 -6.06 -11.26 -8.75
C GLY A 81 -6.56 -10.28 -7.69
N VAL A 82 -5.88 -10.20 -6.54
CA VAL A 82 -6.21 -9.26 -5.46
C VAL A 82 -5.99 -7.81 -5.89
N ALA A 83 -4.86 -7.52 -6.55
CA ALA A 83 -4.59 -6.18 -7.07
C ALA A 83 -5.66 -5.74 -8.07
N GLY A 84 -6.04 -6.62 -9.01
CA GLY A 84 -7.11 -6.35 -9.96
C GLY A 84 -8.48 -6.18 -9.30
N ALA A 85 -8.78 -6.93 -8.25
CA ALA A 85 -10.02 -6.76 -7.48
C ALA A 85 -10.06 -5.43 -6.73
N ALA A 86 -8.93 -5.01 -6.14
CA ALA A 86 -8.81 -3.73 -5.45
C ALA A 86 -9.00 -2.54 -6.42
N GLU A 87 -8.40 -2.60 -7.61
CA GLU A 87 -8.60 -1.58 -8.64
C GLU A 87 -10.06 -1.51 -9.11
N ARG A 88 -10.72 -2.66 -9.33
CA ARG A 88 -12.14 -2.71 -9.66
C ARG A 88 -13.03 -2.13 -8.56
N LEU A 89 -12.74 -2.45 -7.31
CA LEU A 89 -13.48 -1.90 -6.17
C LEU A 89 -13.32 -0.38 -6.09
N LYS A 90 -12.08 0.11 -6.24
CA LYS A 90 -11.79 1.54 -6.22
C LYS A 90 -12.49 2.28 -7.36
N ALA A 91 -12.48 1.72 -8.56
CA ALA A 91 -13.19 2.28 -9.72
C ALA A 91 -14.71 2.28 -9.50
N ALA A 92 -15.27 1.19 -8.98
CA ALA A 92 -16.70 1.10 -8.67
C ALA A 92 -17.12 2.11 -7.59
N GLN A 93 -16.30 2.31 -6.56
CA GLN A 93 -16.55 3.31 -5.52
C GLN A 93 -16.54 4.72 -6.11
N ALA A 94 -15.52 5.06 -6.91
CA ALA A 94 -15.45 6.36 -7.55
C ALA A 94 -16.65 6.62 -8.47
N HIS A 95 -17.12 5.60 -9.19
CA HIS A 95 -18.30 5.70 -10.05
C HIS A 95 -19.60 5.83 -9.24
N LEU A 96 -19.70 5.17 -8.09
CA LEU A 96 -20.84 5.35 -7.18
C LEU A 96 -20.88 6.79 -6.66
N ASP A 97 -19.75 7.30 -6.18
CA ASP A 97 -19.65 8.65 -5.63
C ASP A 97 -20.04 9.71 -6.69
N ASP A 98 -19.65 9.52 -7.95
CA ASP A 98 -20.02 10.39 -9.08
C ASP A 98 -21.53 10.35 -9.41
N LEU A 99 -22.12 9.15 -9.39
CA LEU A 99 -23.56 8.98 -9.60
C LEU A 99 -24.37 9.60 -8.47
N GLU A 100 -23.93 9.43 -7.22
CA GLU A 100 -24.58 10.04 -6.06
C GLU A 100 -24.52 11.56 -6.13
N ALA A 101 -23.37 12.13 -6.50
CA ALA A 101 -23.24 13.58 -6.71
C ALA A 101 -24.16 14.08 -7.83
N SER A 102 -24.18 13.39 -8.97
CA SER A 102 -25.04 13.73 -10.11
C SER A 102 -26.53 13.64 -9.78
N ALA A 103 -26.93 12.63 -9.02
CA ALA A 103 -28.31 12.46 -8.56
C ALA A 103 -28.73 13.57 -7.59
N ALA A 104 -27.84 13.95 -6.66
CA ALA A 104 -28.07 15.07 -5.74
C ALA A 104 -28.23 16.40 -6.50
N GLU A 105 -27.39 16.67 -7.50
CA GLU A 105 -27.52 17.85 -8.35
C GLU A 105 -28.83 17.87 -9.15
N ALA A 106 -29.22 16.72 -9.71
CA ALA A 106 -30.46 16.60 -10.47
C ALA A 106 -31.68 16.83 -9.59
N ALA A 107 -31.68 16.30 -8.37
CA ALA A 107 -32.74 16.51 -7.38
C ALA A 107 -32.85 17.99 -7.00
N ALA A 108 -31.73 18.66 -6.71
CA ALA A 108 -31.71 20.09 -6.40
C ALA A 108 -32.24 20.94 -7.56
N LYS A 109 -31.83 20.64 -8.80
CA LYS A 109 -32.34 21.34 -10.00
C LYS A 109 -33.84 21.11 -10.22
N ALA A 110 -34.32 19.88 -9.97
CA ALA A 110 -35.75 19.57 -10.09
C ALA A 110 -36.58 20.33 -9.05
N GLU A 111 -36.09 20.44 -7.81
CA GLU A 111 -36.73 21.24 -6.76
C GLU A 111 -36.77 22.73 -7.13
N GLU A 112 -35.65 23.28 -7.63
CA GLU A 112 -35.59 24.66 -8.11
C GLU A 112 -36.60 24.93 -9.24
N ILE A 113 -36.65 24.06 -10.25
CA ILE A 113 -37.60 24.18 -11.37
C ILE A 113 -39.05 24.09 -10.88
N ALA A 114 -39.34 23.18 -9.96
CA ALA A 114 -40.67 23.03 -9.38
C ALA A 114 -41.10 24.29 -8.61
N GLN A 115 -40.20 24.89 -7.84
CA GLN A 115 -40.46 26.15 -7.16
C GLN A 115 -40.68 27.30 -8.16
N ASN A 116 -39.82 27.42 -9.17
CA ASN A 116 -39.96 28.44 -10.20
C ASN A 116 -41.28 28.32 -10.98
N LEU A 117 -41.72 27.09 -11.27
CA LEU A 117 -43.02 26.83 -11.90
C LEU A 117 -44.18 27.26 -10.99
N ALA A 118 -44.12 26.89 -9.70
CA ALA A 118 -45.14 27.30 -8.74
C ALA A 118 -45.23 28.83 -8.61
N ASP A 119 -44.10 29.53 -8.63
CA ASP A 119 -44.05 30.99 -8.60
C ASP A 119 -44.65 31.61 -9.87
N LEU A 120 -44.36 31.04 -11.05
CA LEU A 120 -44.94 31.49 -12.32
C LEU A 120 -46.45 31.25 -12.40
N ASP A 121 -46.93 30.09 -11.95
CA ASP A 121 -48.36 29.77 -11.87
C ASP A 121 -49.08 30.72 -10.89
N ALA A 122 -48.44 31.06 -9.77
CA ALA A 122 -48.97 32.02 -8.81
C ALA A 122 -49.04 33.46 -9.35
N LEU A 123 -48.16 33.82 -10.30
CA LEU A 123 -48.16 35.13 -10.94
C LEU A 123 -49.33 35.35 -11.92
N ASP A 124 -50.09 34.30 -12.26
CA ASP A 124 -51.25 34.30 -13.17
C ASP A 124 -51.12 35.32 -14.32
N PRO A 125 -50.09 35.19 -15.19
CA PRO A 125 -49.85 36.15 -16.25
C PRO A 125 -50.97 36.05 -17.30
N LYS A 126 -51.97 36.92 -17.20
CA LYS A 126 -53.03 37.03 -18.21
C LYS A 126 -52.43 37.33 -19.59
N ALA A 127 -52.54 36.37 -20.50
CA ALA A 127 -52.24 36.58 -21.91
C ALA A 127 -53.26 37.56 -22.51
N GLY A 128 -52.83 38.80 -22.74
CA GLY A 128 -53.54 39.77 -23.58
C GLY A 128 -54.27 40.87 -22.81
N ARG A 129 -53.57 41.99 -22.63
CA ARG A 129 -54.20 43.31 -22.82
C ARG A 129 -53.19 44.31 -23.37
N ARG A 130 -52.79 44.11 -24.64
CA ARG A 130 -52.54 45.26 -25.52
C ARG A 130 -53.89 45.61 -26.14
N ASP A 131 -54.74 46.27 -25.36
CA ASP A 131 -55.87 46.96 -25.97
C ASP A 131 -55.28 48.12 -26.76
N GLY A 132 -55.26 47.95 -28.08
CA GLY A 132 -55.26 49.08 -28.98
C GLY A 132 -56.51 49.92 -28.69
N ALA A 133 -56.31 51.04 -28.00
CA ALA A 133 -57.26 52.13 -27.93
C ALA A 133 -56.46 53.44 -27.83
N CYS A 134 -55.83 53.80 -28.94
CA CYS A 134 -55.49 55.18 -29.24
C CYS A 134 -56.17 55.48 -30.59
N GLY A 135 -57.39 55.98 -30.50
CA GLY A 135 -58.23 56.49 -31.58
C GLY A 135 -59.04 57.65 -31.04
#